data_AF-A0A820HIG2-F1
#
_entry.id   AF-A0A820HIG2-F1
#
_cell.length_a   1.000
_cell.length_b   1.000
_cell.length_c   1.000
_cell.angle_alpha   90.00
_cell.angle_beta   90.00
_cell.angle_gamma   90.00
#
_symmetry.space_group_name_H-M   'P 1'
#
loop_
_entity.id
_entity.type
_entity.pdbx_description
1 polymer ?
#
loop_
_entity_poly.entity_id
_entity_poly.type
_entity_poly.pdbx_seq_one_letter_code
_entity_poly.pdbx_strand_id
1 'polypeptide(L)'
;MMEDIEMLQLSNSSSAFKFASTLFMKKWKLKNKQKNQSILDFLEYFDNEWLKLNNGWYEGIQLYTPSTNNVLETINKTIKDDGTFRERHVLSRFLTIASTIIYNWSIERDVSSINAKKFATEPTMSLQLWALSYQWGKLTKEIVCVPYDIYKNYYVPARD
;
A
#
# COMPACT_ATOMS: atom_id res chain seq x y z
N MET A 1 7.81 -14.93 -14.04
CA MET A 1 6.55 -14.30 -13.56
C MET A 1 6.39 -12.97 -14.30
N MET A 2 5.25 -12.27 -14.28
CA MET A 2 5.15 -10.94 -14.92
C MET A 2 5.82 -9.86 -14.04
N GLU A 3 7.13 -9.95 -13.88
CA GLU A 3 7.94 -9.15 -12.95
C GLU A 3 7.84 -7.63 -13.20
N ASP A 4 7.45 -7.21 -14.40
CA ASP A 4 7.27 -5.80 -14.76
C ASP A 4 5.91 -5.22 -14.36
N ILE A 5 5.03 -6.00 -13.72
CA ILE A 5 3.77 -5.47 -13.18
C ILE A 5 4.02 -4.51 -12.01
N GLU A 6 5.04 -4.76 -11.20
CA GLU A 6 5.43 -3.89 -10.09
C GLU A 6 5.89 -2.52 -10.63
N MET A 7 6.57 -2.51 -11.78
CA MET A 7 6.98 -1.26 -12.45
C MET A 7 5.79 -0.43 -12.93
N LEU A 8 4.65 -1.06 -13.27
CA LEU A 8 3.42 -0.31 -13.54
C LEU A 8 2.91 0.38 -12.27
N GLN A 9 2.93 -0.31 -11.14
CA GLN A 9 2.50 0.24 -9.86
C GLN A 9 3.33 1.48 -9.48
N LEU A 10 4.65 1.45 -9.71
CA LEU A 10 5.57 2.54 -9.42
C LEU A 10 5.42 3.76 -10.33
N SER A 11 4.48 3.75 -11.28
CA SER A 11 4.25 4.91 -12.15
C SER A 11 3.91 6.15 -11.33
N ASN A 12 4.61 7.26 -11.59
CA ASN A 12 4.44 8.52 -10.84
C ASN A 12 3.35 9.44 -11.39
N SER A 13 2.73 9.08 -12.52
CA SER A 13 1.71 9.90 -13.19
C SER A 13 0.74 9.04 -13.99
N SER A 14 -0.48 9.56 -14.20
CA SER A 14 -1.53 8.87 -14.97
C SER A 14 -1.12 8.63 -16.42
N SER A 15 -0.40 9.58 -17.04
CA SER A 15 0.08 9.46 -18.41
C SER A 15 1.13 8.35 -18.55
N ALA A 16 2.13 8.33 -17.65
CA ALA A 16 3.14 7.28 -17.61
C ALA A 16 2.49 5.91 -17.38
N PHE A 17 1.56 5.82 -16.43
CA PHE A 17 0.85 4.59 -16.12
C PHE A 17 0.06 4.04 -17.32
N LYS A 18 -0.73 4.88 -18.01
CA LYS A 18 -1.50 4.48 -19.19
C LYS A 18 -0.61 3.99 -20.33
N PHE A 19 0.48 4.71 -20.57
CA PHE A 19 1.45 4.35 -21.61
C PHE A 19 2.15 3.04 -21.30
N ALA A 20 2.67 2.90 -20.07
CA ALA A 20 3.34 1.69 -19.60
C ALA A 20 2.39 0.49 -19.61
N SER A 21 1.13 0.66 -19.20
CA SER A 21 0.11 -0.39 -19.24
C SER A 21 -0.14 -0.87 -20.67
N THR A 22 -0.21 0.04 -21.64
CA THR A 22 -0.35 -0.31 -23.07
C THR A 22 0.83 -1.14 -23.56
N LEU A 23 2.06 -0.76 -23.18
CA LEU A 23 3.27 -1.50 -23.53
C LEU A 23 3.34 -2.87 -22.85
N PHE A 24 2.96 -2.96 -21.57
CA PHE A 24 2.88 -4.20 -20.80
C PHE A 24 1.94 -5.20 -21.48
N MET A 25 0.71 -4.77 -21.80
CA MET A 25 -0.28 -5.61 -22.49
C MET A 25 0.24 -6.11 -23.83
N LYS A 26 0.87 -5.23 -24.63
CA LYS A 26 1.46 -5.60 -25.92
C LYS A 26 2.61 -6.61 -25.75
N LYS A 27 3.52 -6.36 -24.81
CA LYS A 27 4.68 -7.22 -24.52
C LYS A 27 4.25 -8.63 -24.14
N TRP A 28 3.30 -8.77 -23.21
CA TRP A 28 2.89 -10.08 -22.72
C TRP A 28 2.03 -10.86 -23.71
N LYS A 29 1.22 -10.18 -24.53
CA LYS A 29 0.54 -10.81 -25.68
C LYS A 29 1.56 -11.37 -26.69
N LEU A 30 2.62 -10.61 -27.01
CA LEU A 30 3.66 -11.04 -27.95
C LEU A 30 4.56 -12.15 -27.37
N LYS A 31 4.87 -12.09 -26.07
CA LYS A 31 5.67 -13.13 -25.38
C LYS A 31 4.91 -14.45 -25.24
N ASN A 32 3.58 -14.43 -25.23
CA ASN A 32 2.74 -15.63 -25.12
C ASN A 32 2.67 -16.44 -26.43
N LYS A 33 3.82 -16.81 -27.01
CA LYS A 33 3.94 -17.52 -28.29
C LYS A 33 3.20 -18.86 -28.30
N GLN A 34 3.15 -19.54 -27.16
CA GLN A 34 2.52 -20.85 -26.99
C GLN A 34 1.01 -20.77 -26.72
N LYS A 35 0.40 -19.57 -26.76
CA LYS A 35 -1.01 -19.33 -26.43
C LYS A 35 -1.41 -19.96 -25.09
N ASN A 36 -0.58 -19.76 -24.06
CA ASN A 36 -0.92 -20.18 -22.72
C ASN A 36 -2.18 -19.44 -22.27
N GLN A 37 -3.24 -20.19 -22.00
CA GLN A 37 -4.55 -19.64 -21.65
C GLN A 37 -4.49 -18.85 -20.34
N SER A 38 -3.71 -19.28 -19.33
CA SER A 38 -3.64 -18.58 -18.05
C SER A 38 -3.05 -17.16 -18.18
N ILE A 39 -2.14 -16.96 -19.13
CA ILE A 39 -1.61 -15.63 -19.45
C ILE A 39 -2.69 -14.77 -20.10
N LEU A 40 -3.51 -15.35 -20.98
CA LEU A 40 -4.60 -14.62 -21.63
C LEU A 40 -5.68 -14.24 -20.61
N ASP A 41 -6.10 -15.18 -19.76
CA ASP A 41 -7.08 -14.97 -18.70
C ASP A 41 -6.61 -13.89 -17.73
N PHE A 42 -5.34 -13.93 -17.33
CA PHE A 42 -4.75 -12.90 -16.48
C PHE A 42 -4.79 -11.53 -17.17
N LEU A 43 -4.36 -11.43 -18.42
CA LEU A 43 -4.34 -10.15 -19.14
C LEU A 43 -5.75 -9.59 -19.34
N GLU A 44 -6.73 -10.44 -19.64
CA GLU A 44 -8.13 -10.04 -19.76
C GLU A 44 -8.69 -9.53 -18.43
N TYR A 45 -8.49 -10.29 -17.35
CA TYR A 45 -8.87 -9.88 -16.01
C TYR A 45 -8.21 -8.56 -15.62
N PHE A 46 -6.90 -8.43 -15.83
CA PHE A 46 -6.14 -7.24 -15.48
C PHE A 46 -6.60 -6.00 -16.25
N ASP A 47 -6.89 -6.14 -17.55
CA ASP A 47 -7.43 -5.06 -18.36
C ASP A 47 -8.81 -4.59 -17.86
N ASN A 48 -9.71 -5.54 -17.59
CA ASN A 48 -11.07 -5.22 -17.17
C ASN A 48 -11.12 -4.65 -15.75
N GLU A 49 -10.43 -5.30 -14.81
CA GLU A 49 -10.52 -4.92 -13.40
C GLU A 49 -9.57 -3.79 -13.02
N TRP A 50 -8.33 -3.81 -13.49
CA TRP A 50 -7.28 -2.92 -12.96
C TRP A 50 -6.88 -1.80 -13.90
N LEU A 51 -7.19 -1.89 -15.21
CA LEU A 51 -6.94 -0.80 -16.16
C LEU A 51 -8.19 0.00 -16.50
N LYS A 52 -9.37 -0.65 -16.54
CA LYS A 52 -10.65 0.01 -16.84
C LYS A 52 -11.43 0.39 -15.59
N LEU A 53 -11.71 -0.57 -14.70
CA LEU A 53 -12.58 -0.34 -13.55
C LEU A 53 -11.85 0.34 -12.38
N ASN A 54 -10.70 -0.20 -11.96
CA ASN A 54 -9.95 0.23 -10.78
C ASN A 54 -8.58 0.80 -11.15
N ASN A 55 -8.53 1.79 -12.04
CA ASN A 55 -7.28 2.33 -12.61
C ASN A 55 -6.40 3.16 -11.64
N GLY A 56 -6.79 3.27 -10.38
CA GLY A 56 -6.10 4.04 -9.34
C GLY A 56 -5.21 3.20 -8.42
N TRP A 57 -4.63 2.10 -8.90
CA TRP A 57 -3.77 1.22 -8.08
C TRP A 57 -2.28 1.53 -8.20
N TYR A 58 -1.88 2.52 -9.01
CA TYR A 58 -0.50 2.99 -9.16
C TYR A 58 -0.18 4.13 -8.19
N GLU A 59 1.06 4.27 -7.75
CA GLU A 59 1.47 5.18 -6.67
C GLU A 59 1.24 6.66 -7.00
N GLY A 60 1.42 7.04 -8.27
CA GLY A 60 1.17 8.39 -8.75
C GLY A 60 -0.29 8.86 -8.68
N ILE A 61 -1.25 8.00 -8.33
CA ILE A 61 -2.66 8.41 -8.14
C ILE A 61 -2.84 9.25 -6.87
N GLN A 62 -2.08 8.89 -5.83
CA GLN A 62 -2.09 9.55 -4.55
C GLN A 62 -0.65 9.63 -4.07
N LEU A 63 -0.02 10.70 -4.52
CA LEU A 63 1.30 11.05 -4.04
C LEU A 63 1.24 11.23 -2.51
N TYR A 64 2.37 11.01 -1.84
CA TYR A 64 2.55 11.32 -0.42
C TYR A 64 1.87 10.34 0.55
N THR A 65 1.33 9.24 0.04
CA THR A 65 0.84 8.13 0.86
C THR A 65 1.75 6.91 0.66
N PRO A 66 2.16 6.22 1.73
CA PRO A 66 2.98 5.03 1.59
C PRO A 66 2.21 3.92 0.85
N SER A 67 2.80 3.42 -0.23
CA SER A 67 2.32 2.25 -1.00
C SER A 67 2.72 0.95 -0.27
N THR A 68 2.25 0.80 0.97
CA THR A 68 2.53 -0.38 1.80
C THR A 68 1.24 -0.98 2.29
N ASN A 69 1.19 -2.31 2.33
CA ASN A 69 0.08 -3.04 2.92
C ASN A 69 0.20 -3.16 4.45
N ASN A 70 1.24 -2.55 5.07
CA ASN A 70 1.55 -2.65 6.50
C ASN A 70 0.33 -2.40 7.39
N VAL A 71 -0.51 -1.41 7.06
CA VAL A 71 -1.72 -1.10 7.84
C VAL A 71 -2.72 -2.26 7.78
N LEU A 72 -2.98 -2.79 6.57
CA LEU A 72 -3.87 -3.93 6.37
C LEU A 72 -3.33 -5.19 7.05
N GLU A 73 -2.04 -5.46 6.92
CA GLU A 73 -1.39 -6.60 7.58
C GLU A 73 -1.44 -6.49 9.10
N THR A 74 -1.22 -5.29 9.65
CA THR A 74 -1.29 -5.03 11.08
C THR A 74 -2.70 -5.23 11.61
N ILE A 75 -3.72 -4.69 10.93
CA ILE A 75 -5.13 -4.89 11.33
C ILE A 75 -5.51 -6.38 11.25
N ASN A 76 -5.14 -7.05 10.16
CA ASN A 76 -5.38 -8.49 10.02
C ASN A 76 -4.71 -9.29 11.14
N LYS A 77 -3.49 -8.89 11.54
CA LYS A 77 -2.79 -9.49 12.65
C LYS A 77 -3.52 -9.27 13.97
N THR A 78 -3.95 -8.05 14.28
CA THR A 78 -4.75 -7.74 15.49
C THR A 78 -6.05 -8.55 15.54
N ILE A 79 -6.81 -8.66 14.45
CA ILE A 79 -8.04 -9.48 14.42
C ILE A 79 -7.73 -10.96 14.66
N LYS A 80 -6.64 -11.46 14.09
CA LYS A 80 -6.21 -12.86 14.22
C LYS A 80 -5.69 -13.18 15.61
N ASP A 81 -4.81 -12.35 16.14
CA ASP A 81 -4.07 -12.63 17.37
C ASP A 81 -4.87 -12.22 18.62
N ASP A 82 -5.59 -11.10 18.57
CA ASP A 82 -6.30 -10.56 19.75
C ASP A 82 -7.82 -10.84 19.72
N GLY A 83 -8.41 -10.94 18.53
CA GLY A 83 -9.85 -11.13 18.38
C GLY A 83 -10.26 -12.60 18.34
N THR A 84 -9.77 -13.30 17.31
CA THR A 84 -10.21 -14.66 16.96
C THR A 84 -9.27 -15.74 17.48
N PHE A 85 -8.08 -15.38 17.95
CA PHE A 85 -7.00 -16.32 18.30
C PHE A 85 -6.68 -17.33 17.20
N ARG A 86 -6.93 -16.95 15.93
CA ARG A 86 -6.81 -17.80 14.73
C ARG A 86 -7.72 -19.04 14.76
N GLU A 87 -8.75 -19.03 15.59
CA GLU A 87 -9.73 -20.12 15.69
C GLU A 87 -11.00 -19.81 14.87
N ARG A 88 -11.70 -20.87 14.47
CA ARG A 88 -13.03 -20.75 13.86
C ARG A 88 -14.06 -20.58 14.97
N HIS A 89 -14.84 -19.52 14.91
CA HIS A 89 -15.90 -19.23 15.87
C HIS A 89 -17.27 -19.51 15.27
N VAL A 90 -18.21 -19.96 16.11
CA VAL A 90 -19.64 -19.95 15.76
C VAL A 90 -20.12 -18.51 15.56
N LEU A 91 -21.14 -18.32 14.70
CA LEU A 91 -21.56 -16.98 14.28
C LEU A 91 -21.83 -16.02 15.44
N SER A 92 -22.53 -16.48 16.50
CA SER A 92 -22.83 -15.64 17.67
C SER A 92 -21.57 -15.12 18.35
N ARG A 93 -20.57 -16.00 18.56
CA ARG A 93 -19.28 -15.66 19.16
C ARG A 93 -18.49 -14.72 18.26
N PHE A 94 -18.49 -14.96 16.95
CA PHE A 94 -17.84 -14.07 15.98
C PHE A 94 -18.43 -12.65 16.05
N LEU A 95 -19.75 -12.51 16.07
CA LEU A 95 -20.40 -11.20 16.16
C LEU A 95 -20.03 -10.47 17.45
N THR A 96 -20.00 -11.17 18.60
CA THR A 96 -19.55 -10.57 19.87
C THR A 96 -18.11 -10.06 19.79
N ILE A 97 -17.20 -10.86 19.21
CA ILE A 97 -15.79 -10.48 19.03
C ILE A 97 -15.69 -9.25 18.13
N ALA A 98 -16.34 -9.28 16.97
CA ALA A 98 -16.33 -8.17 16.01
C ALA A 98 -16.87 -6.87 16.60
N SER A 99 -18.00 -6.93 17.32
CA SER A 99 -18.56 -5.76 18.02
C SER A 99 -17.62 -5.22 19.08
N THR A 100 -16.91 -6.10 19.82
CA THR A 100 -15.94 -5.68 20.84
C THR A 100 -14.74 -4.96 20.21
N ILE A 101 -14.21 -5.48 19.10
CA ILE A 101 -13.11 -4.85 18.36
C ILE A 101 -13.50 -3.44 17.89
N ILE A 102 -14.67 -3.32 17.26
CA ILE A 102 -15.17 -2.03 16.76
C ILE A 102 -15.40 -1.06 17.91
N TYR A 103 -16.03 -1.51 18.99
CA TYR A 103 -16.25 -0.69 20.18
C TYR A 103 -14.93 -0.17 20.73
N ASN A 104 -13.93 -1.04 20.95
CA ASN A 104 -12.62 -0.64 21.44
C ASN A 104 -11.95 0.38 20.51
N TRP A 105 -11.95 0.14 19.19
CA TRP A 105 -11.38 1.10 18.24
C TRP A 105 -12.07 2.46 18.26
N SER A 106 -13.38 2.49 18.53
CA SER A 106 -14.16 3.74 18.63
C SER A 106 -13.86 4.55 19.88
N ILE A 107 -13.55 3.90 21.01
CA ILE A 107 -13.30 4.57 22.30
C ILE A 107 -11.81 4.86 22.56
N GLU A 108 -10.92 3.99 22.07
CA GLU A 108 -9.49 4.10 22.37
C GLU A 108 -8.86 5.37 21.80
N ARG A 109 -9.49 5.98 20.79
CA ARG A 109 -9.02 7.21 20.14
C ARG A 109 -9.92 8.41 20.43
N ASP A 110 -10.87 8.28 21.35
CA ASP A 110 -11.69 9.40 21.78
C ASP A 110 -10.81 10.43 22.51
N VAL A 111 -10.72 11.64 21.94
CA VAL A 111 -9.90 12.75 22.47
C VAL A 111 -10.36 13.22 23.86
N SER A 112 -11.60 12.92 24.25
CA SER A 112 -12.12 13.23 25.58
C SER A 112 -11.63 12.26 26.67
N SER A 113 -11.08 11.10 26.26
CA SER A 113 -10.54 10.09 27.18
C SER A 113 -9.15 10.47 27.70
N ILE A 114 -8.92 10.28 29.00
CA ILE A 114 -7.61 10.51 29.65
C ILE A 114 -6.53 9.58 29.03
N ASN A 115 -6.92 8.38 28.61
CA ASN A 115 -6.03 7.36 28.06
C ASN A 115 -6.12 7.25 26.53
N ALA A 116 -6.52 8.32 25.83
CA ALA A 116 -6.65 8.32 24.38
C ALA A 116 -5.32 7.92 23.69
N LYS A 117 -5.37 6.90 22.83
CA LYS A 117 -4.29 6.53 21.92
C LYS A 117 -4.17 7.61 20.85
N LYS A 118 -3.13 8.44 20.96
CA LYS A 118 -2.84 9.50 19.99
C LYS A 118 -2.00 8.94 18.83
N PHE A 119 -2.23 9.44 17.63
CA PHE A 119 -1.33 9.18 16.51
C PHE A 119 0.00 9.88 16.77
N ALA A 120 1.10 9.16 16.54
CA ALA A 120 2.41 9.79 16.50
C ALA A 120 2.47 10.67 15.24
N THR A 121 2.60 11.97 15.43
CA THR A 121 2.73 12.94 14.33
C THR A 121 4.18 13.11 13.88
N GLU A 122 5.13 12.64 14.70
CA GLU A 122 6.56 12.74 14.45
C GLU A 122 7.23 11.38 14.71
N PRO A 123 8.28 11.04 13.95
CA PRO A 123 9.02 9.81 14.16
C PRO A 123 9.79 9.86 15.47
N THR A 124 9.81 8.74 16.20
CA THR A 124 10.68 8.59 17.37
C THR A 124 12.12 8.39 16.93
N MET A 125 13.00 9.34 17.28
CA MET A 125 14.43 9.25 16.97
C MET A 125 15.08 8.07 17.72
N SER A 126 15.54 7.08 16.95
CA SER A 126 16.21 5.89 17.47
C SER A 126 17.53 5.64 16.76
N LEU A 127 18.43 4.87 17.36
CA LEU A 127 19.70 4.48 16.72
C LEU A 127 19.46 3.73 15.40
N GLN A 128 18.41 2.90 15.35
CA GLN A 128 18.01 2.19 14.14
C GLN A 128 17.58 3.19 13.05
N LEU A 129 16.76 4.19 13.40
CA LEU A 129 16.35 5.23 12.45
C LEU A 129 17.57 6.01 11.93
N TRP A 130 18.53 6.37 12.79
CA TRP A 130 19.78 7.01 12.39
C TRP A 130 20.60 6.15 11.41
N ALA A 131 20.75 4.85 11.69
CA ALA A 131 21.48 3.94 10.81
C ALA A 131 20.81 3.81 9.44
N LEU A 132 19.48 3.67 9.39
CA LEU A 132 18.71 3.63 8.16
C LEU A 132 18.84 4.94 7.37
N SER A 133 18.73 6.10 8.02
CA SER A 133 18.91 7.41 7.39
C SER A 133 20.31 7.59 6.82
N TYR A 134 21.35 7.14 7.53
CA TYR A 134 22.73 7.19 7.04
C TYR A 134 22.94 6.29 5.81
N GLN A 135 22.40 5.06 5.83
CA GLN A 135 22.43 4.17 4.67
C GLN A 135 21.68 4.77 3.48
N TRP A 136 20.50 5.35 3.73
CA TRP A 136 19.70 6.00 2.70
C TRP A 136 20.42 7.20 2.06
N GLY A 137 21.10 8.02 2.86
CA GLY A 137 21.90 9.15 2.35
C GLY A 137 23.03 8.74 1.40
N LYS A 138 23.48 7.48 1.44
CA LYS A 138 24.46 6.94 0.49
C LYS A 138 23.89 6.56 -0.87
N LEU A 139 22.56 6.45 -1.01
CA LEU A 139 21.92 5.97 -2.24
C LEU A 139 21.81 7.05 -3.33
N THR A 140 22.26 8.29 -3.08
CA THR A 140 22.23 9.41 -4.06
C THR A 140 20.90 9.51 -4.83
N LYS A 141 19.78 9.33 -4.14
CA LYS A 141 18.46 9.40 -4.76
C LYS A 141 18.07 10.84 -5.03
N GLU A 142 17.44 11.09 -6.18
CA GLU A 142 16.82 12.37 -6.45
C GLU A 142 15.59 12.53 -5.56
N ILE A 143 15.57 13.60 -4.76
CA ILE A 143 14.47 13.94 -3.86
C ILE A 143 13.73 15.11 -4.50
N VAL A 144 12.44 14.93 -4.76
CA VAL A 144 11.61 16.05 -5.21
C VAL A 144 11.18 16.84 -3.98
N CYS A 145 11.56 18.12 -3.93
CA CYS A 145 11.15 19.03 -2.87
C CYS A 145 10.06 19.97 -3.41
N VAL A 146 8.87 19.97 -2.80
CA VAL A 146 7.81 20.92 -3.15
C VAL A 146 7.54 21.83 -1.95
N PRO A 147 7.71 23.17 -2.13
CA PRO A 147 7.40 24.13 -1.08
C PRO A 147 5.88 24.31 -0.95
N TYR A 148 5.39 24.39 0.29
CA TYR A 148 4.01 24.72 0.62
C TYR A 148 4.00 25.76 1.75
N ASP A 149 3.73 27.03 1.45
CA ASP A 149 3.65 28.19 2.36
C ASP A 149 4.61 28.20 3.57
N ILE A 150 4.34 27.38 4.60
CA ILE A 150 5.06 27.31 5.87
C ILE A 150 5.88 26.02 6.08
N TYR A 151 5.78 25.02 5.20
CA TYR A 151 6.53 23.77 5.27
C TYR A 151 7.09 23.31 3.92
N LYS A 152 8.05 22.38 3.96
CA LYS A 152 8.63 21.72 2.78
C LYS A 152 8.32 20.24 2.83
N ASN A 153 7.74 19.73 1.76
CA ASN A 153 7.54 18.28 1.61
C ASN A 153 8.69 17.71 0.77
N TYR A 154 9.27 16.62 1.26
CA TYR A 154 10.32 15.87 0.57
C TYR A 154 9.73 14.55 0.08
N TYR A 155 9.87 14.27 -1.21
CA TYR A 155 9.34 13.06 -1.83
C TYR A 155 10.46 12.12 -2.21
N VAL A 156 10.37 10.93 -1.64
CA VAL A 156 11.31 9.84 -1.85
C VAL A 156 10.64 8.85 -2.80
N PRO A 157 11.25 8.53 -3.95
CA PRO A 157 10.76 7.45 -4.81
C PRO A 157 10.63 6.15 -4.01
N ALA A 158 9.53 5.42 -4.18
CA ALA A 158 9.46 4.05 -3.69
C ALA A 158 10.59 3.22 -4.34
N ARG A 159 11.11 2.23 -3.60
CA ARG A 159 12.35 1.46 -3.84
C ARG A 159 12.78 1.32 -5.32
N ASP A 160 14.09 1.46 -5.53
CA ASP A 160 14.82 0.85 -6.66
C ASP A 160 15.47 -0.42 -6.13
#